data_AF-A0A428PUX2-F1
#
_entry.id   AF-A0A428PUX2-F1
#
_cell.length_a   1.000
_cell.length_b   1.000
_cell.length_c   1.000
_cell.angle_alpha   90.00
_cell.angle_beta   90.00
_cell.angle_gamma   90.00
#
_symmetry.space_group_name_H-M   'P 1'
#
loop_
_entity.id
_entity.type
_entity.pdbx_description
1 polymer ?
#
loop_
_entity_poly.entity_id
_entity_poly.type
_entity_poly.pdbx_seq_one_letter_code
_entity_poly.pdbx_strand_id
1 'polypeptide(L)'
;MTSSAPTLLYPDIADISHATPALVEFLRHYFQAKSRHDADEWIKDFDTSKITYIETVLGLHLNSANFDATAKAIMATWGADARSYPLRIIGDTHSAVMFFVDTPTMFGSELRGIAALDMENGKVVRQVDYWDGRRAPLAETRVPESQYPTDFGESAVERARNPVLQGIVNELNVGLSTGNSSATAALFDIDAVWEDRTTRTLLDGRLAIERYLARASSSLPYGTGAAVRHVVGNEQGGGYEWIGGPGAAARHGMTALKLNEDGLITWISPFWDASYASDVAIATLLRLAIEE
;
A
#
# COMPACT_ATOMS: atom_id res chain seq x y z
N MET A 1 8.83 -39.19 -0.26
CA MET A 1 9.39 -38.33 0.81
C MET A 1 8.66 -37.02 0.73
N THR A 2 7.72 -36.77 1.63
CA THR A 2 7.01 -35.48 1.72
C THR A 2 8.01 -34.47 2.28
N SER A 3 8.54 -33.61 1.42
CA SER A 3 9.25 -32.41 1.86
C SER A 3 8.27 -31.59 2.68
N SER A 4 8.47 -31.54 3.99
CA SER A 4 7.77 -30.59 4.86
C SER A 4 8.16 -29.20 4.38
N ALA A 5 7.17 -28.37 4.03
CA ALA A 5 7.43 -26.97 3.73
C ALA A 5 8.25 -26.34 4.87
N PRO A 6 9.27 -25.52 4.57
CA PRO A 6 10.10 -24.92 5.59
C PRO A 6 9.24 -24.09 6.55
N THR A 7 9.45 -24.27 7.85
CA THR A 7 8.74 -23.50 8.89
C THR A 7 9.04 -22.00 8.72
N LEU A 8 7.99 -21.18 8.60
CA LEU A 8 8.14 -19.73 8.54
C LEU A 8 8.59 -19.16 9.89
N LEU A 9 9.45 -18.14 9.86
CA LEU A 9 9.88 -17.41 11.08
C LEU A 9 8.84 -16.43 11.62
N TYR A 10 7.69 -16.37 10.96
CA TYR A 10 6.58 -15.48 11.23
C TYR A 10 5.25 -16.21 10.98
N PRO A 11 4.11 -15.68 11.45
CA PRO A 11 2.81 -16.31 11.24
C PRO A 11 2.43 -16.43 9.75
N ASP A 12 2.08 -17.63 9.28
CA ASP A 12 1.54 -17.85 7.93
C ASP A 12 0.03 -17.51 7.90
N ILE A 13 -0.28 -16.21 7.90
CA ILE A 13 -1.65 -15.69 8.05
C ILE A 13 -2.09 -14.79 6.89
N ALA A 14 -1.26 -14.65 5.86
CA ALA A 14 -1.54 -13.73 4.77
C ALA A 14 -2.77 -14.18 3.98
N ASP A 15 -3.67 -13.24 3.74
CA ASP A 15 -4.74 -13.41 2.77
C ASP A 15 -4.17 -13.34 1.35
N ILE A 16 -4.11 -14.50 0.70
CA ILE A 16 -3.51 -14.70 -0.63
C ILE A 16 -4.56 -15.00 -1.71
N SER A 17 -5.84 -14.77 -1.41
CA SER A 17 -6.97 -15.14 -2.28
C SER A 17 -6.95 -14.51 -3.67
N HIS A 18 -6.25 -13.37 -3.83
CA HIS A 18 -6.15 -12.61 -5.08
C HIS A 18 -4.69 -12.44 -5.53
N ALA A 19 -3.83 -13.38 -5.12
CA ALA A 19 -2.42 -13.42 -5.49
C ALA A 19 -2.11 -14.68 -6.31
N THR A 20 -1.23 -14.55 -7.29
CA THR A 20 -0.72 -15.74 -7.98
C THR A 20 0.19 -16.56 -7.05
N PRO A 21 0.23 -17.90 -7.19
CA PRO A 21 1.10 -18.74 -6.36
C PRO A 21 2.59 -18.35 -6.45
N ALA A 22 3.06 -17.92 -7.62
CA ALA A 22 4.44 -17.47 -7.83
C ALA A 22 4.77 -16.21 -7.02
N LEU A 23 3.85 -15.25 -6.95
CA LEU A 23 4.03 -14.05 -6.13
C LEU A 23 4.06 -14.41 -4.64
N VAL A 24 3.20 -15.33 -4.20
CA VAL A 24 3.16 -15.79 -2.81
C VAL A 24 4.48 -16.47 -2.42
N GLU A 25 5.04 -17.31 -3.30
CA GLU A 25 6.33 -17.94 -3.08
C GLU A 25 7.47 -16.91 -3.01
N PHE A 26 7.50 -15.95 -3.93
CA PHE A 26 8.45 -14.84 -3.92
C PHE A 26 8.40 -14.06 -2.61
N LEU A 27 7.20 -13.64 -2.17
CA LEU A 27 7.06 -12.86 -0.94
C LEU A 27 7.35 -13.68 0.33
N ARG A 28 7.09 -14.99 0.32
CA ARG A 28 7.51 -15.87 1.42
C ARG A 28 9.03 -15.89 1.55
N HIS A 29 9.76 -15.99 0.44
CA HIS A 29 11.21 -15.88 0.43
C HIS A 29 11.69 -14.52 0.97
N TYR A 30 11.14 -13.43 0.41
CA TYR A 30 11.43 -12.06 0.81
C TYR A 30 11.29 -11.84 2.31
N PHE A 31 10.14 -12.18 2.90
CA PHE A 31 9.90 -11.96 4.33
C PHE A 31 10.71 -12.91 5.21
N GLN A 32 11.04 -14.11 4.72
CA GLN A 32 11.92 -15.02 5.42
C GLN A 32 13.35 -14.46 5.50
N ALA A 33 13.88 -13.92 4.39
CA ALA A 33 15.18 -13.26 4.38
C ALA A 33 15.18 -12.01 5.30
N LYS A 34 14.16 -11.15 5.16
CA LYS A 34 13.98 -9.96 6.02
C LYS A 34 13.91 -10.34 7.50
N SER A 35 13.14 -11.36 7.85
CA SER A 35 12.98 -11.83 9.25
C SER A 35 14.19 -12.58 9.82
N ARG A 36 15.08 -13.11 8.96
CA ARG A 36 16.40 -13.64 9.35
C ARG A 36 17.45 -12.55 9.57
N HIS A 37 17.14 -11.30 9.21
CA HIS A 37 18.08 -10.19 9.11
C HIS A 37 19.21 -10.48 8.12
N ASP A 38 18.91 -11.33 7.13
CA ASP A 38 19.86 -11.72 6.08
C ASP A 38 19.76 -10.71 4.93
N ALA A 39 20.49 -9.62 5.09
CA ALA A 39 20.45 -8.50 4.18
C ALA A 39 20.86 -8.88 2.75
N ASP A 40 21.90 -9.69 2.61
CA ASP A 40 22.39 -10.13 1.30
C ASP A 40 21.36 -11.01 0.60
N GLU A 41 20.68 -11.90 1.33
CA GLU A 41 19.61 -12.71 0.75
C GLU A 41 18.39 -11.87 0.38
N TRP A 42 18.00 -10.91 1.22
CA TRP A 42 16.86 -10.03 0.95
C TRP A 42 17.10 -9.12 -0.26
N ILE A 43 18.31 -8.54 -0.38
CA ILE A 43 18.69 -7.68 -1.50
C ILE A 43 18.63 -8.43 -2.84
N LYS A 44 18.83 -9.76 -2.85
CA LYS A 44 18.69 -10.56 -4.08
C LYS A 44 17.30 -10.46 -4.67
N ASP A 45 16.24 -10.16 -3.92
CA ASP A 45 14.88 -10.05 -4.44
C ASP A 45 14.64 -8.77 -5.26
N PHE A 46 15.63 -7.87 -5.31
CA PHE A 46 15.59 -6.61 -6.03
C PHE A 46 16.53 -6.61 -7.25
N ASP A 47 16.15 -5.87 -8.29
CA ASP A 47 17.10 -5.48 -9.35
C ASP A 47 17.81 -4.21 -8.90
N THR A 48 18.94 -4.39 -8.23
CA THR A 48 19.71 -3.27 -7.67
C THR A 48 20.25 -2.30 -8.71
N SER A 49 20.26 -2.66 -10.00
CA SER A 49 20.69 -1.76 -11.08
C SER A 49 19.60 -0.75 -11.47
N LYS A 50 18.33 -1.08 -11.23
CA LYS A 50 17.15 -0.28 -11.61
C LYS A 50 16.32 0.22 -10.43
N ILE A 51 16.55 -0.33 -9.23
CA ILE A 51 15.66 -0.14 -8.08
C ILE A 51 15.37 1.33 -7.80
N THR A 52 14.09 1.63 -7.56
CA THR A 52 13.64 2.79 -6.80
C THR A 52 12.84 2.30 -5.60
N TYR A 53 13.33 2.58 -4.40
CA TYR A 53 12.63 2.28 -3.15
C TYR A 53 12.29 3.59 -2.45
N ILE A 54 11.01 3.78 -2.14
CA ILE A 54 10.51 4.96 -1.43
C ILE A 54 9.87 4.52 -0.13
N GLU A 55 10.28 5.14 0.97
CA GLU A 55 9.53 5.10 2.23
C GLU A 55 8.80 6.45 2.38
N THR A 56 7.47 6.45 2.22
CA THR A 56 6.72 7.70 2.03
C THR A 56 6.50 8.49 3.31
N VAL A 57 6.53 7.88 4.49
CA VAL A 57 6.40 8.66 5.74
C VAL A 57 7.69 9.40 6.05
N LEU A 58 8.84 8.81 5.74
CA LEU A 58 10.15 9.41 5.99
C LEU A 58 10.67 10.26 4.83
N GLY A 59 10.12 10.07 3.63
CA GLY A 59 10.70 10.61 2.40
C GLY A 59 12.07 9.99 2.07
N LEU A 60 12.31 8.77 2.55
CA LEU A 60 13.53 8.03 2.23
C LEU A 60 13.46 7.59 0.77
N HIS A 61 14.47 7.96 0.00
CA HIS A 61 14.59 7.56 -1.40
C HIS A 61 15.90 6.80 -1.60
N LEU A 62 15.78 5.51 -1.93
CA LEU A 62 16.89 4.67 -2.29
C LEU A 62 16.84 4.34 -3.79
N ASN A 63 18.00 4.39 -4.42
CA ASN A 63 18.21 4.06 -5.82
C ASN A 63 19.43 3.13 -5.96
N SER A 64 19.78 2.78 -7.20
CA SER A 64 20.90 1.87 -7.48
C SER A 64 22.24 2.28 -6.86
N ALA A 65 22.48 3.56 -6.59
CA ALA A 65 23.72 4.03 -6.00
C ALA A 65 23.82 3.82 -4.47
N ASN A 66 22.69 3.74 -3.76
CA ASN A 66 22.68 3.72 -2.29
C ASN A 66 21.85 2.59 -1.66
N PHE A 67 21.05 1.84 -2.45
CA PHE A 67 20.11 0.85 -1.95
C PHE A 67 20.78 -0.24 -1.10
N ASP A 68 21.79 -0.92 -1.64
CA ASP A 68 22.46 -2.04 -0.96
C ASP A 68 23.05 -1.60 0.40
N ALA A 69 23.90 -0.57 0.39
CA ALA A 69 24.57 -0.08 1.58
C ALA A 69 23.57 0.42 2.65
N THR A 70 22.52 1.12 2.23
CA THR A 70 21.53 1.68 3.14
C THR A 70 20.64 0.59 3.73
N ALA A 71 20.18 -0.36 2.91
CA ALA A 71 19.39 -1.49 3.37
C ALA A 71 20.15 -2.33 4.42
N LYS A 72 21.43 -2.64 4.16
CA LYS A 72 22.31 -3.32 5.12
C LYS A 72 22.46 -2.55 6.43
N ALA A 73 22.70 -1.23 6.34
CA ALA A 73 22.85 -0.38 7.51
C ALA A 73 21.57 -0.36 8.36
N ILE A 74 20.40 -0.23 7.73
CA ILE A 74 19.10 -0.25 8.43
C ILE A 74 18.89 -1.62 9.09
N MET A 75 19.05 -2.73 8.35
CA MET A 75 18.84 -4.08 8.88
C MET A 75 19.74 -4.40 10.08
N ALA A 76 20.98 -3.89 10.07
CA ALA A 76 21.91 -4.08 11.17
C ALA A 76 21.46 -3.41 12.48
N THR A 77 20.49 -2.50 12.46
CA THR A 77 19.95 -1.84 13.66
C THR A 77 18.82 -2.62 14.34
N TRP A 78 18.27 -3.65 13.68
CA TRP A 78 17.10 -4.37 14.18
C TRP A 78 17.45 -5.24 15.39
N GLY A 79 16.53 -5.32 16.36
CA GLY A 79 16.67 -6.23 17.49
C GLY A 79 16.57 -7.70 17.07
N ALA A 80 17.17 -8.63 17.82
CA ALA A 80 17.24 -10.05 17.44
C ALA A 80 15.88 -10.73 17.12
N ASP A 81 14.81 -10.28 17.79
CA ASP A 81 13.45 -10.80 17.59
C ASP A 81 12.62 -9.98 16.57
N ALA A 82 13.25 -9.05 15.84
CA ALA A 82 12.61 -8.32 14.76
C ALA A 82 12.09 -9.26 13.67
N ARG A 83 10.80 -9.15 13.35
CA ARG A 83 10.14 -9.88 12.27
C ARG A 83 9.35 -8.94 11.40
N SER A 84 9.28 -9.31 10.12
CA SER A 84 8.43 -8.68 9.13
C SER A 84 7.62 -9.75 8.41
N TYR A 85 6.32 -9.52 8.20
CA TYR A 85 5.47 -10.53 7.58
C TYR A 85 4.25 -9.95 6.85
N PRO A 86 3.75 -10.66 5.82
CA PRO A 86 2.60 -10.20 5.06
C PRO A 86 1.29 -10.47 5.81
N LEU A 87 0.32 -9.57 5.66
CA LEU A 87 -1.07 -9.74 6.07
C LEU A 87 -2.00 -10.02 4.89
N ARG A 88 -1.67 -9.47 3.72
CA ARG A 88 -2.46 -9.63 2.49
C ARG A 88 -1.59 -9.36 1.28
N ILE A 89 -1.75 -10.19 0.26
CA ILE A 89 -1.02 -10.09 -1.02
C ILE A 89 -2.07 -10.07 -2.13
N ILE A 90 -1.94 -9.13 -3.06
CA ILE A 90 -2.85 -8.98 -4.21
C ILE A 90 -2.01 -8.70 -5.47
N GLY A 91 -2.26 -9.41 -6.56
CA GLY A 91 -1.57 -9.22 -7.83
C GLY A 91 -0.73 -10.42 -8.26
N ASP A 92 0.34 -10.15 -9.02
CA ASP A 92 1.21 -11.18 -9.60
C ASP A 92 2.69 -10.76 -9.60
N THR A 93 3.54 -11.53 -10.27
CA THR A 93 4.98 -11.26 -10.39
C THR A 93 5.33 -10.18 -11.42
N HIS A 94 4.34 -9.43 -11.93
CA HIS A 94 4.55 -8.22 -12.72
C HIS A 94 4.38 -6.98 -11.87
N SER A 95 3.32 -6.93 -11.06
CA SER A 95 3.11 -5.87 -10.07
C SER A 95 2.12 -6.32 -9.01
N ALA A 96 2.26 -5.78 -7.80
CA ALA A 96 1.51 -6.26 -6.65
C ALA A 96 1.28 -5.19 -5.59
N VAL A 97 0.33 -5.48 -4.72
CA VAL A 97 0.12 -4.80 -3.46
C VAL A 97 0.36 -5.76 -2.33
N MET A 98 1.07 -5.30 -1.32
CA MET A 98 1.41 -6.10 -0.15
C MET A 98 1.12 -5.32 1.13
N PHE A 99 0.23 -5.83 1.96
CA PHE A 99 0.10 -5.37 3.33
C PHE A 99 1.05 -6.15 4.22
N PHE A 100 1.71 -5.46 5.14
CA PHE A 100 2.71 -6.08 6.00
C PHE A 100 2.73 -5.49 7.40
N VAL A 101 3.38 -6.22 8.31
CA VAL A 101 3.71 -5.79 9.67
C VAL A 101 5.22 -5.82 9.80
N ASP A 102 5.80 -4.76 10.35
CA ASP A 102 7.12 -4.77 10.94
C ASP A 102 6.97 -4.68 12.47
N THR A 103 7.52 -5.65 13.18
CA THR A 103 7.37 -5.72 14.65
C THR A 103 8.07 -4.56 15.36
N PRO A 104 7.65 -4.20 16.59
CA PRO A 104 8.25 -3.10 17.36
C PRO A 104 9.77 -3.14 17.52
N THR A 105 10.36 -4.34 17.55
CA THR A 105 11.81 -4.56 17.69
C THR A 105 12.62 -4.13 16.46
N MET A 106 11.98 -3.80 15.33
CA MET A 106 12.64 -3.25 14.14
C MET A 106 12.84 -1.73 14.25
N PHE A 107 11.82 -1.00 14.69
CA PHE A 107 11.74 0.46 14.55
C PHE A 107 11.26 1.20 15.80
N GLY A 108 11.22 0.52 16.95
CA GLY A 108 10.73 1.08 18.22
C GLY A 108 9.19 1.16 18.34
N SER A 109 8.46 0.78 17.30
CA SER A 109 6.99 0.71 17.27
C SER A 109 6.53 -0.28 16.21
N GLU A 110 5.33 -0.85 16.37
CA GLU A 110 4.73 -1.69 15.33
C GLU A 110 4.40 -0.81 14.13
N LEU A 111 4.91 -1.16 12.94
CA LEU A 111 4.49 -0.54 11.70
C LEU A 111 3.57 -1.50 10.96
N ARG A 112 2.41 -0.99 10.55
CA ARG A 112 1.50 -1.70 9.64
C ARG A 112 1.50 -0.91 8.36
N GLY A 113 1.98 -1.51 7.28
CA GLY A 113 2.17 -0.83 6.01
C GLY A 113 1.41 -1.49 4.87
N ILE A 114 1.39 -0.77 3.76
CA ILE A 114 1.03 -1.24 2.43
C ILE A 114 2.15 -0.82 1.47
N ALA A 115 2.58 -1.74 0.62
CA ALA A 115 3.60 -1.49 -0.39
C ALA A 115 3.02 -1.68 -1.80
N ALA A 116 3.37 -0.77 -2.72
CA ALA A 116 3.25 -0.96 -4.16
C ALA A 116 4.54 -1.58 -4.70
N LEU A 117 4.43 -2.64 -5.48
CA LEU A 117 5.56 -3.34 -6.09
C LEU A 117 5.42 -3.36 -7.61
N ASP A 118 6.47 -2.98 -8.32
CA ASP A 118 6.66 -3.28 -9.74
C ASP A 118 7.83 -4.25 -9.90
N MET A 119 7.65 -5.26 -10.75
CA MET A 119 8.56 -6.39 -10.87
C MET A 119 8.94 -6.67 -12.33
N GLU A 120 10.24 -6.88 -12.56
CA GLU A 120 10.79 -7.31 -13.85
C GLU A 120 11.69 -8.52 -13.65
N ASN A 121 11.57 -9.52 -14.52
CA ASN A 121 12.43 -10.71 -14.51
C ASN A 121 12.51 -11.41 -13.14
N GLY A 122 11.40 -11.41 -12.38
CA GLY A 122 11.33 -12.01 -11.05
C GLY A 122 12.03 -11.20 -9.95
N LYS A 123 12.31 -9.92 -10.18
CA LYS A 123 12.93 -8.99 -9.23
C LYS A 123 12.10 -7.73 -9.07
N VAL A 124 12.10 -7.15 -7.88
CA VAL A 124 11.48 -5.85 -7.62
C VAL A 124 12.36 -4.76 -8.23
N VAL A 125 11.78 -3.93 -9.10
CA VAL A 125 12.42 -2.74 -9.69
C VAL A 125 11.89 -1.45 -9.07
N ARG A 126 10.72 -1.50 -8.44
CA ARG A 126 10.14 -0.37 -7.70
C ARG A 126 9.37 -0.86 -6.49
N GLN A 127 9.61 -0.23 -5.35
CA GLN A 127 8.83 -0.43 -4.15
C GLN A 127 8.52 0.91 -3.49
N VAL A 128 7.24 1.12 -3.13
CA VAL A 128 6.82 2.32 -2.41
C VAL A 128 6.01 1.90 -1.20
N ASP A 129 6.53 2.21 -0.02
CA ASP A 129 5.93 1.86 1.27
C ASP A 129 5.11 3.02 1.82
N TYR A 130 3.90 2.71 2.27
CA TYR A 130 2.97 3.64 2.92
C TYR A 130 2.54 3.09 4.27
N TRP A 131 2.48 3.98 5.26
CA TRP A 131 1.95 3.69 6.60
C TRP A 131 1.51 4.98 7.29
N ASP A 132 0.89 4.87 8.47
CA ASP A 132 0.41 6.02 9.25
C ASP A 132 1.48 6.50 10.26
N GLY A 133 2.08 7.66 9.96
CA GLY A 133 3.12 8.29 10.76
C GLY A 133 2.74 8.66 12.19
N ARG A 134 1.45 8.87 12.50
CA ARG A 134 1.01 9.48 13.77
C ARG A 134 1.44 8.75 15.04
N ARG A 135 1.78 7.46 14.93
CA ARG A 135 2.03 6.60 16.10
C ARG A 135 3.42 5.97 16.11
N ALA A 136 4.28 6.31 15.16
CA ALA A 136 5.64 5.80 15.14
C ALA A 136 6.65 6.93 15.41
N PRO A 137 7.51 6.80 16.42
CA PRO A 137 8.61 7.74 16.65
C PRO A 137 9.52 7.90 15.42
N LEU A 138 9.62 6.86 14.58
CA LEU A 138 10.39 6.92 13.35
C LEU A 138 9.95 8.05 12.42
N ALA A 139 8.67 8.46 12.43
CA ALA A 139 8.18 9.57 11.62
C ALA A 139 8.88 10.91 11.92
N GLU A 140 9.47 11.06 13.11
CA GLU A 140 10.27 12.25 13.49
C GLU A 140 11.58 12.36 12.70
N THR A 141 12.03 11.29 12.06
CA THR A 141 13.25 11.28 11.22
C THR A 141 12.97 11.63 9.76
N ARG A 142 11.77 12.10 9.45
CA ARG A 142 11.40 12.52 8.09
C ARG A 142 12.39 13.57 7.56
N VAL A 143 12.75 13.43 6.29
CA VAL A 143 13.58 14.42 5.60
C VAL A 143 12.87 15.77 5.50
N PRO A 144 13.60 16.90 5.46
CA PRO A 144 12.99 18.19 5.20
C PRO A 144 12.18 18.19 3.90
N GLU A 145 11.09 18.96 3.86
CA GLU A 145 10.18 19.05 2.71
C GLU A 145 10.90 19.39 1.38
N SER A 146 12.01 20.14 1.43
CA SER A 146 12.82 20.46 0.26
C SER A 146 13.64 19.29 -0.30
N GLN A 147 13.77 18.21 0.46
CA GLN A 147 14.46 16.98 0.09
C GLN A 147 13.48 15.82 -0.17
N TYR A 148 12.20 16.00 0.13
CA TYR A 148 11.18 14.98 -0.04
C TYR A 148 11.00 14.67 -1.54
N PRO A 149 10.97 13.38 -1.94
CA PRO A 149 10.89 13.00 -3.35
C PRO A 149 9.56 13.43 -3.99
N THR A 150 9.63 14.01 -5.19
CA THR A 150 8.44 14.42 -5.96
C THR A 150 7.96 13.34 -6.93
N ASP A 151 8.88 12.50 -7.41
CA ASP A 151 8.63 11.29 -8.20
C ASP A 151 8.90 10.06 -7.33
N PHE A 152 8.02 9.07 -7.40
CA PHE A 152 8.21 7.80 -6.68
C PHE A 152 8.73 6.69 -7.61
N GLY A 153 9.23 7.05 -8.78
CA GLY A 153 9.85 6.14 -9.76
C GLY A 153 8.84 5.50 -10.72
N GLU A 154 7.56 5.88 -10.65
CA GLU A 154 6.51 5.37 -11.52
C GLU A 154 6.77 5.64 -13.00
N SER A 155 7.53 6.72 -13.29
CA SER A 155 7.89 7.12 -14.66
C SER A 155 8.92 6.20 -15.32
N ALA A 156 9.72 5.47 -14.52
CA ALA A 156 10.74 4.54 -14.99
C ALA A 156 10.22 3.12 -15.22
N VAL A 157 8.96 2.84 -14.86
CA VAL A 157 8.32 1.54 -15.10
C VAL A 157 7.90 1.46 -16.56
N GLU A 158 8.66 0.71 -17.37
CA GLU A 158 8.44 0.61 -18.82
C GLU A 158 7.23 -0.27 -19.19
N ARG A 159 6.83 -1.17 -18.28
CA ARG A 159 5.79 -2.16 -18.56
C ARG A 159 4.39 -1.54 -18.52
N ALA A 160 3.54 -2.01 -19.44
CA ALA A 160 2.12 -1.68 -19.44
C ALA A 160 1.40 -2.24 -18.20
N ARG A 161 0.57 -1.39 -17.59
CA ARG A 161 -0.29 -1.74 -16.45
C ARG A 161 -1.41 -2.68 -16.90
N ASN A 162 -1.95 -3.48 -15.98
CA ASN A 162 -3.09 -4.33 -16.31
C ASN A 162 -4.29 -3.47 -16.75
N PRO A 163 -4.83 -3.66 -17.98
CA PRO A 163 -5.84 -2.76 -18.54
C PRO A 163 -7.19 -2.84 -17.83
N VAL A 164 -7.55 -4.00 -17.26
CA VAL A 164 -8.81 -4.17 -16.52
C VAL A 164 -8.76 -3.34 -15.24
N LEU A 165 -7.70 -3.54 -14.44
CA LEU A 165 -7.51 -2.81 -13.20
C LEU A 165 -7.37 -1.30 -13.45
N GLN A 166 -6.61 -0.91 -14.48
CA GLN A 166 -6.47 0.50 -14.85
C GLN A 166 -7.81 1.15 -15.22
N GLY A 167 -8.69 0.43 -15.93
CA GLY A 167 -10.04 0.90 -16.26
C GLY A 167 -10.88 1.17 -15.01
N ILE A 168 -10.95 0.18 -14.11
CA ILE A 168 -11.71 0.28 -12.85
C ILE A 168 -11.17 1.40 -11.97
N VAL A 169 -9.85 1.52 -11.83
CA VAL A 169 -9.22 2.59 -11.05
C VAL A 169 -9.52 3.97 -11.64
N ASN A 170 -9.52 4.10 -12.97
CA ASN A 170 -9.86 5.37 -13.63
C ASN A 170 -11.32 5.76 -13.35
N GLU A 171 -12.26 4.83 -13.47
CA GLU A 171 -13.68 5.07 -13.18
C GLU A 171 -13.90 5.42 -11.70
N LEU A 172 -13.26 4.67 -10.80
CA LEU A 172 -13.27 4.93 -9.36
C LEU A 172 -12.74 6.33 -9.04
N ASN A 173 -11.59 6.71 -9.61
CA ASN A 173 -11.01 8.03 -9.41
C ASN A 173 -11.90 9.14 -9.98
N VAL A 174 -12.53 8.94 -11.14
CA VAL A 174 -13.49 9.93 -11.68
C VAL A 174 -14.66 10.13 -10.72
N GLY A 175 -15.24 9.04 -10.20
CA GLY A 175 -16.31 9.11 -9.22
C GLY A 175 -15.92 9.85 -7.94
N LEU A 176 -14.78 9.47 -7.33
CA LEU A 176 -14.26 10.09 -6.12
C LEU A 176 -13.87 11.56 -6.32
N SER A 177 -13.12 11.87 -7.38
CA SER A 177 -12.62 13.22 -7.64
C SER A 177 -13.73 14.21 -7.98
N THR A 178 -14.86 13.75 -8.52
CA THR A 178 -16.04 14.57 -8.82
C THR A 178 -17.10 14.56 -7.71
N GLY A 179 -16.90 13.76 -6.66
CA GLY A 179 -17.88 13.60 -5.57
C GLY A 179 -19.17 12.90 -5.99
N ASN A 180 -19.16 12.15 -7.09
CA ASN A 180 -20.31 11.40 -7.57
C ASN A 180 -20.40 10.06 -6.84
N SER A 181 -20.97 10.08 -5.64
CA SER A 181 -21.06 8.90 -4.76
C SER A 181 -21.85 7.76 -5.39
N SER A 182 -22.92 8.04 -6.14
CA SER A 182 -23.76 7.01 -6.77
C SER A 182 -23.02 6.29 -7.90
N ALA A 183 -22.35 7.03 -8.78
CA ALA A 183 -21.51 6.42 -9.81
C ALA A 183 -20.33 5.64 -9.22
N THR A 184 -19.73 6.15 -8.13
CA THR A 184 -18.65 5.47 -7.42
C THR A 184 -19.15 4.15 -6.82
N ALA A 185 -20.29 4.18 -6.13
CA ALA A 185 -20.89 3.01 -5.49
C ALA A 185 -21.29 1.93 -6.51
N ALA A 186 -21.66 2.31 -7.74
CA ALA A 186 -22.01 1.36 -8.79
C ALA A 186 -20.86 0.42 -9.19
N LEU A 187 -19.61 0.76 -8.88
CA LEU A 187 -18.44 -0.09 -9.11
C LEU A 187 -18.28 -1.20 -8.06
N PHE A 188 -19.04 -1.15 -6.97
CA PHE A 188 -18.93 -2.09 -5.86
C PHE A 188 -19.94 -3.23 -5.99
N ASP A 189 -19.49 -4.40 -5.54
CA ASP A 189 -20.38 -5.52 -5.24
C ASP A 189 -21.39 -5.13 -4.14
N ILE A 190 -22.54 -5.79 -4.09
CA ILE A 190 -23.60 -5.45 -3.14
C ILE A 190 -23.14 -5.59 -1.68
N ASP A 191 -22.28 -6.57 -1.41
CA ASP A 191 -21.73 -6.88 -0.09
C ASP A 191 -20.29 -6.38 0.08
N ALA A 192 -19.87 -5.42 -0.74
CA ALA A 192 -18.50 -4.91 -0.69
C ALA A 192 -18.15 -4.25 0.64
N VAL A 193 -16.87 -4.34 1.02
CA VAL A 193 -16.34 -3.77 2.26
C VAL A 193 -15.40 -2.61 1.97
N TRP A 194 -15.63 -1.47 2.63
CA TRP A 194 -14.71 -0.35 2.65
C TRP A 194 -13.96 -0.31 3.98
N GLU A 195 -12.63 -0.44 3.94
CA GLU A 195 -11.74 -0.49 5.11
C GLU A 195 -10.68 0.62 5.04
N ASP A 196 -10.99 1.83 5.49
CA ASP A 196 -9.99 2.89 5.60
C ASP A 196 -9.12 2.66 6.84
N ARG A 197 -7.87 2.24 6.64
CA ARG A 197 -6.98 1.84 7.75
C ARG A 197 -6.47 3.02 8.56
N THR A 198 -6.34 4.19 7.94
CA THR A 198 -5.83 5.39 8.62
C THR A 198 -6.87 5.96 9.57
N THR A 199 -8.13 6.01 9.15
CA THR A 199 -9.25 6.46 9.99
C THR A 199 -9.86 5.33 10.81
N ARG A 200 -9.54 4.07 10.52
CA ARG A 200 -10.14 2.86 11.15
C ARG A 200 -11.64 2.80 10.92
N THR A 201 -12.08 3.24 9.74
CA THR A 201 -13.47 3.20 9.32
C THR A 201 -13.71 1.92 8.55
N LEU A 202 -14.74 1.17 8.95
CA LEU A 202 -15.20 -0.03 8.24
C LEU A 202 -16.68 0.16 7.88
N LEU A 203 -17.02 -0.03 6.61
CA LEU A 203 -18.38 0.04 6.10
C LEU A 203 -18.70 -1.22 5.30
N ASP A 204 -19.83 -1.84 5.62
CA ASP A 204 -20.30 -3.05 4.97
C ASP A 204 -21.47 -2.74 4.03
N GLY A 205 -21.32 -3.12 2.77
CA GLY A 205 -22.35 -3.05 1.74
C GLY A 205 -22.34 -1.76 0.91
N ARG A 206 -22.66 -1.91 -0.37
CA ARG A 206 -22.64 -0.84 -1.38
C ARG A 206 -23.42 0.42 -0.96
N LEU A 207 -24.61 0.24 -0.37
CA LEU A 207 -25.45 1.38 0.02
C LEU A 207 -24.87 2.19 1.18
N ALA A 208 -24.17 1.53 2.12
CA ALA A 208 -23.48 2.23 3.20
C ALA A 208 -22.29 3.03 2.65
N ILE A 209 -21.53 2.42 1.72
CA ILE A 209 -20.44 3.08 0.99
C ILE A 209 -20.95 4.32 0.25
N GLU A 210 -22.05 4.21 -0.51
CA GLU A 210 -22.64 5.34 -1.23
C GLU A 210 -22.98 6.51 -0.30
N ARG A 211 -23.69 6.22 0.81
CA ARG A 211 -24.08 7.24 1.79
C ARG A 211 -22.88 7.88 2.46
N TYR A 212 -21.86 7.10 2.80
CA TYR A 212 -20.61 7.61 3.36
C TYR A 212 -19.91 8.55 2.38
N LEU A 213 -19.73 8.12 1.13
CA LEU A 213 -19.06 8.92 0.11
C LEU A 213 -19.81 10.23 -0.17
N ALA A 214 -21.15 10.23 -0.14
CA ALA A 214 -21.96 11.43 -0.29
C ALA A 214 -21.66 12.49 0.79
N ARG A 215 -21.29 12.06 2.01
CA ARG A 215 -20.92 12.96 3.11
C ARG A 215 -19.43 13.29 3.13
N ALA A 216 -18.58 12.31 2.82
CA ALA A 216 -17.16 12.36 3.16
C ALA A 216 -16.24 12.75 2.00
N SER A 217 -16.65 12.60 0.74
CA SER A 217 -15.74 12.74 -0.43
C SER A 217 -14.96 14.05 -0.48
N SER A 218 -15.53 15.17 -0.02
CA SER A 218 -14.85 16.46 0.01
C SER A 218 -13.80 16.61 1.11
N SER A 219 -13.82 15.73 2.11
CA SER A 219 -12.88 15.73 3.24
C SER A 219 -11.82 14.64 3.14
N LEU A 220 -12.10 13.57 2.38
CA LEU A 220 -11.18 12.45 2.19
C LEU A 220 -9.95 12.91 1.37
N PRO A 221 -8.71 12.58 1.77
CA PRO A 221 -7.52 13.00 1.04
C PRO A 221 -7.39 12.36 -0.35
N TYR A 222 -8.05 11.22 -0.55
CA TYR A 222 -8.19 10.51 -1.82
C TYR A 222 -9.54 10.74 -2.50
N GLY A 223 -10.31 11.74 -2.05
CA GLY A 223 -11.62 12.09 -2.56
C GLY A 223 -11.55 13.19 -3.61
N THR A 224 -12.35 14.25 -3.43
CA THR A 224 -12.49 15.34 -4.40
C THR A 224 -11.14 15.98 -4.76
N GLY A 225 -10.86 16.09 -6.05
CA GLY A 225 -9.63 16.69 -6.58
C GLY A 225 -8.36 15.82 -6.47
N ALA A 226 -8.44 14.61 -5.93
CA ALA A 226 -7.33 13.66 -5.96
C ALA A 226 -7.08 13.13 -7.39
N ALA A 227 -5.86 12.67 -7.64
CA ALA A 227 -5.45 12.10 -8.92
C ALA A 227 -4.73 10.76 -8.74
N VAL A 228 -4.92 9.84 -9.69
CA VAL A 228 -4.15 8.59 -9.77
C VAL A 228 -2.71 8.90 -10.17
N ARG A 229 -1.76 8.35 -9.42
CA ARG A 229 -0.33 8.39 -9.73
C ARG A 229 0.09 7.15 -10.51
N HIS A 230 -0.10 5.97 -9.93
CA HIS A 230 0.37 4.71 -10.48
C HIS A 230 -0.56 3.56 -10.08
N VAL A 231 -0.67 2.54 -10.93
CA VAL A 231 -1.55 1.39 -10.73
C VAL A 231 -0.72 0.12 -10.78
N VAL A 232 -0.90 -0.75 -9.79
CA VAL A 232 -0.18 -2.02 -9.62
C VAL A 232 -1.17 -3.15 -9.34
N GLY A 233 -0.89 -4.35 -9.85
CA GLY A 233 -1.70 -5.55 -9.69
C GLY A 233 -2.05 -6.23 -11.00
N ASN A 234 -3.11 -7.04 -10.95
CA ASN A 234 -3.61 -7.84 -12.07
C ASN A 234 -5.12 -7.69 -12.24
N GLU A 235 -5.73 -8.53 -13.08
CA GLU A 235 -7.16 -8.51 -13.38
C GLU A 235 -8.07 -8.91 -12.21
N GLN A 236 -7.53 -9.52 -11.15
CA GLN A 236 -8.28 -9.91 -9.95
C GLN A 236 -8.22 -8.81 -8.86
N GLY A 237 -7.32 -7.84 -9.01
CA GLY A 237 -7.19 -6.73 -8.08
C GLY A 237 -5.77 -6.23 -7.97
N GLY A 238 -5.56 -5.34 -7.00
CA GLY A 238 -4.27 -4.71 -6.77
C GLY A 238 -4.46 -3.44 -5.99
N GLY A 239 -3.97 -2.34 -6.54
CA GLY A 239 -4.15 -1.03 -5.96
C GLY A 239 -3.60 0.08 -6.83
N TYR A 240 -3.76 1.29 -6.32
CA TYR A 240 -3.23 2.48 -6.96
C TYR A 240 -2.72 3.47 -5.93
N GLU A 241 -1.61 4.10 -6.29
CA GLU A 241 -1.07 5.25 -5.61
C GLU A 241 -1.81 6.49 -6.09
N TRP A 242 -2.03 7.45 -5.20
CA TRP A 242 -2.74 8.69 -5.52
C TRP A 242 -2.04 9.90 -4.93
N ILE A 243 -2.33 11.06 -5.52
CA ILE A 243 -1.92 12.39 -5.06
C ILE A 243 -3.18 13.11 -4.60
N GLY A 244 -3.14 13.64 -3.38
CA GLY A 244 -4.25 14.38 -2.80
C GLY A 244 -4.46 15.74 -3.48
N GLY A 245 -5.72 16.17 -3.55
CA GLY A 245 -6.08 17.47 -4.10
C GLY A 245 -5.58 18.66 -3.25
N PRO A 246 -5.73 19.91 -3.74
CA PRO A 246 -5.39 21.10 -2.96
C PRO A 246 -6.07 21.12 -1.59
N GLY A 247 -5.28 21.28 -0.52
CA GLY A 247 -5.79 21.31 0.86
C GLY A 247 -6.14 19.95 1.46
N ALA A 248 -5.87 18.84 0.76
CA ALA A 248 -6.08 17.49 1.28
C ALA A 248 -5.30 17.25 2.57
N ALA A 249 -5.87 16.43 3.47
CA ALA A 249 -5.27 16.07 4.76
C ALA A 249 -3.96 15.26 4.62
N ALA A 250 -3.71 14.67 3.45
CA ALA A 250 -2.46 14.03 3.08
C ALA A 250 -2.19 14.24 1.59
N ARG A 251 -0.91 14.32 1.25
CA ARG A 251 -0.45 14.62 -0.13
C ARG A 251 -0.46 13.40 -1.04
N HIS A 252 -0.33 12.22 -0.47
CA HIS A 252 -0.31 10.96 -1.19
C HIS A 252 -0.74 9.82 -0.28
N GLY A 253 -1.09 8.72 -0.91
CA GLY A 253 -1.34 7.46 -0.25
C GLY A 253 -1.52 6.37 -1.28
N MET A 254 -2.02 5.24 -0.81
CA MET A 254 -2.27 4.07 -1.62
C MET A 254 -3.63 3.49 -1.28
N THR A 255 -4.32 2.99 -2.29
CA THR A 255 -5.59 2.31 -2.12
C THR A 255 -5.48 0.92 -2.71
N ALA A 256 -5.72 -0.11 -1.92
CA ALA A 256 -5.84 -1.49 -2.41
C ALA A 256 -7.29 -1.82 -2.74
N LEU A 257 -7.50 -2.71 -3.69
CA LEU A 257 -8.82 -3.24 -4.02
C LEU A 257 -8.76 -4.70 -4.49
N LYS A 258 -9.87 -5.42 -4.28
CA LYS A 258 -10.12 -6.77 -4.79
C LYS A 258 -11.34 -6.77 -5.69
N LEU A 259 -11.30 -7.58 -6.74
CA LEU A 259 -12.36 -7.70 -7.72
C LEU A 259 -12.96 -9.11 -7.68
N ASN A 260 -14.27 -9.22 -7.89
CA ASN A 260 -14.91 -10.50 -8.20
C ASN A 260 -14.78 -10.85 -9.68
N GLU A 261 -15.33 -12.00 -10.09
CA GLU A 261 -15.32 -12.48 -11.48
C GLU A 261 -16.06 -11.54 -12.46
N ASP A 262 -17.00 -10.74 -11.96
CA ASP A 262 -17.74 -9.73 -12.74
C ASP A 262 -17.00 -8.38 -12.82
N GLY A 263 -15.82 -8.26 -12.22
CA GLY A 263 -15.04 -7.03 -12.18
C GLY A 263 -15.55 -5.97 -11.20
N LEU A 264 -16.46 -6.33 -10.28
CA LEU A 264 -16.93 -5.45 -9.22
C LEU A 264 -15.99 -5.48 -8.01
N ILE A 265 -15.84 -4.33 -7.34
CA ILE A 265 -15.01 -4.19 -6.15
C ILE A 265 -15.70 -4.88 -4.98
N THR A 266 -15.08 -5.91 -4.40
CA THR A 266 -15.58 -6.62 -3.20
C THR A 266 -14.95 -6.10 -1.91
N TRP A 267 -13.77 -5.51 -2.00
CA TRP A 267 -13.08 -4.90 -0.87
C TRP A 267 -12.19 -3.77 -1.36
N ILE A 268 -12.17 -2.66 -0.63
CA ILE A 268 -11.29 -1.52 -0.87
C ILE A 268 -10.66 -1.06 0.44
N SER A 269 -9.41 -0.63 0.39
CA SER A 269 -8.70 -0.14 1.57
C SER A 269 -7.73 0.97 1.24
N PRO A 270 -8.15 2.24 1.42
CA PRO A 270 -7.24 3.37 1.38
C PRO A 270 -6.35 3.39 2.63
N PHE A 271 -5.10 3.79 2.43
CA PHE A 271 -4.08 3.95 3.46
C PHE A 271 -3.20 5.15 3.11
N TRP A 272 -2.96 6.01 4.08
CA TRP A 272 -2.22 7.25 3.92
C TRP A 272 -1.61 7.70 5.24
N ASP A 273 -0.59 8.55 5.14
CA ASP A 273 0.11 9.09 6.29
C ASP A 273 -0.67 10.24 6.94
N ALA A 274 -1.31 9.94 8.07
CA ALA A 274 -2.08 10.93 8.81
C ALA A 274 -1.23 11.84 9.71
N SER A 275 0.10 11.70 9.74
CA SER A 275 0.95 12.66 10.46
C SER A 275 0.97 14.04 9.78
N TYR A 276 0.55 14.12 8.52
CA TYR A 276 0.30 15.39 7.82
C TYR A 276 -1.05 16.03 8.18
N ALA A 277 -1.98 15.27 8.77
CA ALA A 277 -3.31 15.75 9.11
C ALA A 277 -3.34 16.33 10.53
N SER A 278 -4.13 17.39 10.71
CA SER A 278 -4.42 17.89 12.05
C SER A 278 -5.41 16.97 12.78
N ASP A 279 -5.39 16.97 14.12
CA ASP A 279 -6.35 16.23 14.93
C ASP A 279 -7.81 16.61 14.60
N VAL A 280 -8.06 17.87 14.24
CA VAL A 280 -9.38 18.34 13.82
C VAL A 280 -9.81 17.70 12.50
N ALA A 281 -8.89 17.58 11.54
CA ALA A 281 -9.17 16.92 10.26
C ALA A 281 -9.50 15.42 10.48
N ILE A 282 -8.71 14.74 11.33
CA ILE A 282 -8.97 13.34 11.70
C ILE A 282 -10.32 13.20 12.40
N ALA A 283 -10.61 14.01 13.43
CA ALA A 283 -11.89 13.96 14.13
C ALA A 283 -13.08 14.22 13.19
N THR A 284 -12.90 15.11 12.21
CA THR A 284 -13.90 15.37 11.18
C THR A 284 -14.16 14.13 10.32
N LEU A 285 -13.11 13.47 9.84
CA LEU A 285 -13.22 12.23 9.06
C LEU A 285 -13.91 11.11 9.84
N LEU A 286 -13.56 10.94 11.12
CA LEU A 286 -14.19 9.95 12.00
C LEU A 286 -15.68 10.24 12.20
N ARG A 287 -16.05 11.51 12.37
CA ARG A 287 -17.46 11.91 12.53
C ARG A 287 -18.28 11.62 11.26
N LEU A 288 -17.68 11.80 10.08
CA LEU A 288 -18.36 11.56 8.79
C LEU A 288 -18.70 10.07 8.56
N ALA A 289 -18.01 9.16 9.26
CA ALA A 289 -18.32 7.73 9.25
C ALA A 289 -19.62 7.36 9.98
N ILE A 290 -20.10 8.21 10.89
CA ILE A 290 -21.36 7.99 11.62
C ILE A 290 -22.53 8.23 10.65
N GLU A 291 -23.46 7.26 10.58
CA GLU A 291 -24.73 7.45 9.89
C GLU A 291 -25.68 8.28 10.79
N GLU A 292 -26.25 9.33 10.21
CA GLU A 292 -27.34 10.13 10.80
C GLU A 292 -28.69 9.69 10.24
#